data_AF-A0A7C2PS56-F1
#
_entry.id   AF-A0A7C2PS56-F1
#
_cell.length_a   1.000
_cell.length_b   1.000
_cell.length_c   1.000
_cell.angle_alpha   90.00
_cell.angle_beta   90.00
_cell.angle_gamma   90.00
#
_symmetry.space_group_name_H-M   'P 1'
#
loop_
_entity.id
_entity.type
_entity.pdbx_description
1 polymer ?
#
loop_
_entity_poly.entity_id
_entity_poly.type
_entity_poly.pdbx_seq_one_letter_code
_entity_poly.pdbx_strand_id
1 'polypeptide(L)' 'MSDVEKARPAPDPLIDEVRARRREVFEDCGRDLDKLAEAIRRIEAEHPEKVVDRRKAPVQRTKR' A
#
# COMPACT_ATOMS: atom_id res chain seq x y z
N MET A 1 4.11 -30.60 13.54
CA MET A 1 3.71 -29.60 12.55
C MET A 1 2.78 -28.65 13.26
N SER A 2 3.29 -27.54 13.79
CA SER A 2 2.51 -26.60 14.60
C SER A 2 1.96 -25.51 13.69
N ASP A 3 0.64 -25.54 13.48
CA ASP A 3 -0.13 -24.45 12.92
C ASP A 3 0.07 -23.19 13.76
N VAL A 4 0.88 -22.27 13.25
CA VAL A 4 0.93 -20.90 13.76
C VAL A 4 -0.34 -20.23 13.26
N GLU A 5 -1.43 -20.36 14.01
CA GLU A 5 -2.56 -19.43 13.90
C GLU A 5 -2.02 -18.03 14.26
N LYS A 6 -1.53 -17.33 13.25
CA LYS A 6 -1.23 -15.90 13.36
C LYS A 6 -2.54 -15.20 13.68
N ALA A 7 -2.74 -14.88 14.96
CA ALA A 7 -3.81 -14.00 15.41
C ALA A 7 -3.85 -12.80 14.47
N ARG A 8 -4.98 -12.59 13.77
CA ARG A 8 -5.14 -11.40 12.94
C ARG A 8 -4.97 -10.21 13.87
N PRO A 9 -4.10 -9.23 13.54
CA PRO A 9 -3.96 -8.05 14.36
C PRO A 9 -5.35 -7.43 14.56
N ALA A 10 -5.59 -6.89 15.76
CA ALA A 10 -6.83 -6.19 16.06
C ALA A 10 -7.12 -5.16 14.97
N PRO A 11 -8.41 -4.98 14.59
CA PRO A 11 -8.78 -4.01 13.56
C PRO A 11 -8.28 -2.62 13.97
N ASP A 12 -7.50 -2.00 13.07
CA ASP A 12 -6.91 -0.68 13.23
C ASP A 12 -7.68 0.26 12.27
N PRO A 13 -8.40 1.27 12.79
CA PRO A 13 -9.21 2.17 11.97
C PRO A 13 -8.41 2.85 10.85
N LEU A 14 -7.14 3.20 11.10
CA LEU A 14 -6.29 3.84 10.10
C LEU A 14 -5.93 2.85 8.99
N ILE A 15 -5.63 1.61 9.34
CA ILE A 15 -5.34 0.56 8.35
C ILE A 15 -6.59 0.25 7.52
N ASP A 16 -7.76 0.22 8.14
CA ASP A 16 -9.01 -0.07 7.46
C ASP A 16 -9.40 1.05 6.48
N GLU A 17 -9.18 2.31 6.84
CA GLU A 17 -9.35 3.45 5.92
C GLU A 17 -8.38 3.36 4.73
N VAL A 18 -7.09 3.08 4.98
CA VAL A 18 -6.10 2.90 3.90
C VAL A 18 -6.50 1.75 2.97
N ARG A 19 -7.02 0.65 3.53
CA ARG A 19 -7.53 -0.48 2.75
C ARG A 19 -8.76 -0.09 1.93
N ALA A 20 -9.70 0.67 2.50
CA ALA A 20 -10.86 1.16 1.78
C ALA A 20 -10.45 2.04 0.60
N ARG A 21 -9.53 2.99 0.82
CA ARG A 21 -9.02 3.86 -0.24
C ARG A 21 -8.31 3.10 -1.35
N ARG A 22 -7.51 2.08 -1.01
CA ARG A 22 -6.87 1.20 -2.01
C ARG A 22 -7.88 0.42 -2.85
N ARG A 23 -8.99 -0.03 -2.24
CA ARG A 23 -10.06 -0.72 -2.98
C ARG A 23 -10.73 0.22 -3.97
N GLU A 24 -11.09 1.42 -3.53
CA GLU A 24 -11.70 2.45 -4.39
C GLU A 24 -10.83 2.74 -5.62
N VAL A 25 -9.53 3.02 -5.42
CA VAL A 25 -8.59 3.26 -6.54
C VAL A 25 -8.49 2.06 -7.49
N PHE A 26 -8.54 0.83 -6.96
CA PHE A 26 -8.50 -0.36 -7.80
C PHE A 26 -9.80 -0.56 -8.59
N GLU A 27 -10.94 -0.20 -8.00
CA GLU A 27 -12.24 -0.23 -8.67
C GLU A 27 -12.34 0.85 -9.76
N ASP A 28 -11.80 2.05 -9.52
CA ASP A 28 -11.68 3.11 -10.53
C ASP A 28 -10.85 2.66 -11.74
N CYS A 29 -9.86 1.79 -11.52
CA CYS A 29 -9.07 1.16 -12.57
C CYS A 29 -9.77 -0.03 -13.24
N GLY A 30 -11.02 -0.33 -12.88
CA GLY A 30 -11.79 -1.46 -13.42
C GLY A 30 -11.32 -2.83 -12.93
N ARG A 31 -10.67 -2.88 -11.75
CA ARG A 31 -10.05 -4.09 -11.19
C ARG A 31 -8.98 -4.72 -12.11
N ASP A 32 -8.36 -3.88 -12.93
CA ASP A 32 -7.32 -4.26 -13.88
C ASP A 32 -5.96 -3.80 -13.34
N LEU A 33 -5.04 -4.75 -13.18
CA LEU A 33 -3.72 -4.48 -12.63
C LEU A 33 -2.83 -3.67 -13.59
N ASP A 34 -3.01 -3.85 -14.90
CA ASP A 34 -2.22 -3.13 -15.89
C ASP A 34 -2.64 -1.66 -15.92
N LYS A 35 -3.95 -1.38 -15.88
CA LYS A 35 -4.48 -0.01 -15.76
C LYS A 35 -4.07 0.66 -14.46
N LEU A 36 -4.09 -0.09 -13.35
CA LEU A 36 -3.59 0.43 -12.07
C LEU A 36 -2.10 0.79 -12.15
N ALA A 37 -1.28 -0.05 -12.78
CA ALA A 37 0.14 0.22 -12.96
C ALA A 37 0.39 1.45 -13.84
N GLU A 38 -0.38 1.63 -14.91
CA GLU A 38 -0.34 2.84 -15.74
C GLU A 38 -0.73 4.10 -14.97
N ALA A 39 -1.81 4.05 -14.19
CA ALA A 39 -2.26 5.16 -13.36
C ALA A 39 -1.20 5.56 -12.32
N ILE A 40 -0.58 4.57 -11.65
CA ILE A 40 0.51 4.81 -10.70
C ILE A 40 1.69 5.49 -11.39
N ARG A 41 2.18 4.96 -12.53
CA ARG A 41 3.30 5.55 -13.26
C ARG A 41 3.04 6.99 -13.70
N ARG A 42 1.81 7.29 -14.11
CA ARG A 42 1.40 8.64 -14.49
C ARG A 42 1.47 9.60 -13.29
N ILE A 43 0.90 9.21 -12.16
CA ILE A 43 0.91 10.03 -10.93
C ILE A 43 2.34 10.22 -10.42
N GLU A 44 3.19 9.19 -10.47
CA GLU A 44 4.60 9.27 -10.11
C GLU A 44 5.36 10.26 -10.99
N ALA A 45 5.05 10.33 -12.30
CA ALA A 45 5.63 11.28 -13.22
C ALA A 45 5.13 12.72 -12.98
N GLU A 46 3.87 12.89 -12.60
CA GLU A 46 3.26 14.19 -12.27
C GLU A 46 3.74 14.74 -10.91
N HIS A 47 4.10 13.85 -9.97
CA HIS A 47 4.50 14.20 -8.59
C HIS A 47 5.77 13.46 -8.13
N PRO A 48 6.94 13.71 -8.77
CA PRO A 48 8.18 13.02 -8.45
C PRO A 48 8.63 13.23 -7.00
N GLU A 49 8.28 14.37 -6.37
CA GLU A 49 8.61 14.71 -4.99
C GLU A 49 7.90 13.82 -3.95
N LYS A 50 6.80 13.16 -4.33
CA LYS A 50 6.02 12.27 -3.45
C LYS A 50 6.43 10.81 -3.59
N VAL A 51 7.28 10.48 -4.55
CA VAL A 51 7.72 9.11 -4.82
C VAL A 51 8.73 8.68 -3.75
N VAL A 52 8.37 7.66 -2.97
CA VAL A 52 9.22 7.12 -1.91
C VAL A 52 10.12 6.01 -2.46
N ASP A 53 11.40 6.31 -2.68
CA ASP A 53 12.40 5.28 -3.00
C ASP A 53 12.76 4.47 -1.76
N ARG A 54 12.15 3.29 -1.61
CA ARG A 54 12.39 2.37 -0.49
C ARG A 54 13.83 1.87 -0.40
N ARG A 55 14.64 1.95 -1.47
CA ARG A 55 16.06 1.56 -1.43
C ARG A 55 16.92 2.63 -0.77
N LYS A 56 16.44 3.88 -0.75
CA LYS A 56 17.09 5.04 -0.14
C LYS A 56 16.45 5.46 1.18
N ALA A 57 15.23 4.99 1.47
CA ALA A 57 14.55 5.30 2.72
C ALA A 57 15.33 4.73 3.92
N PRO A 58 15.65 5.55 4.94
CA PRO A 58 16.28 5.04 6.14
C PRO A 58 15.34 4.02 6.80
N VAL A 59 15.82 2.81 7.03
CA VAL A 59 15.07 1.78 7.75
C VAL A 59 14.85 2.30 9.16
N GLN A 60 13.67 2.86 9.44
CA GLN A 60 13.27 3.18 10.80
C GLN A 60 13.09 1.85 11.55
N ARG A 61 14.15 1.41 12.22
CA ARG A 61 14.09 0.38 13.24
C ARG A 61 13.29 0.95 14.40
N THR A 62 11.99 0.68 14.42
CA THR A 62 11.18 0.91 15.61
C THR A 62 11.71 -0.01 16.71
N LYS A 63 12.41 0.58 17.69
CA LYS A 63 12.75 -0.10 18.95
C LYS A 63 11.44 -0.43 19.63
N ARG A 64 11.17 -1.73 19.78
CA ARG A 64 10.23 -2.24 20.77
C ARG A 64 10.87 -2.19 22.15
#